data_AF-A0A916ZJQ2-F1
#
_entry.id   AF-A0A916ZJQ2-F1
#
_cell.length_a   1.000
_cell.length_b   1.000
_cell.length_c   1.000
_cell.angle_alpha   90.00
_cell.angle_beta   90.00
_cell.angle_gamma   90.00
#
_symmetry.space_group_name_H-M   'P 1'
#
loop_
_entity.id
_entity.type
_entity.pdbx_description
1 polymer ?
#
loop_
_entity_poly.entity_id
_entity_poly.type
_entity_poly.pdbx_seq_one_letter_code
_entity_poly.pdbx_strand_id
1 'polypeptide(L)'
;MSAPTLDQFQQQVSELLLRHRSLLDVLSKYGQSGASVNRAVAKSVTECGCIELNAKRQEFTDEINLEQAKNTLHYHVSGELCEHCRDAIKSELGRNLFYMSAMCNLLDIQLDDVVTQESDKCSTLGLFNLT
;
A
#
# COMPACT_ATOMS: atom_id res chain seq x y z
N MET A 1 -15.74 -18.27 1.09
CA MET A 1 -14.76 -18.45 0.00
C MET A 1 -13.43 -17.90 0.49
N SER A 2 -12.32 -18.64 0.31
CA SER A 2 -10.98 -18.15 0.61
C SER A 2 -10.60 -17.02 -0.36
N ALA A 3 -9.74 -16.09 0.08
CA ALA A 3 -9.17 -15.10 -0.82
C ALA A 3 -8.34 -15.78 -1.93
N PRO A 4 -8.28 -15.21 -3.16
CA PRO A 4 -7.43 -15.74 -4.21
C PRO A 4 -5.94 -15.60 -3.85
N THR A 5 -5.09 -16.47 -4.41
CA THR A 5 -3.63 -16.30 -4.37
C THR A 5 -3.20 -15.14 -5.28
N LEU A 6 -1.96 -14.66 -5.16
CA LEU A 6 -1.45 -13.59 -6.03
C LEU A 6 -1.39 -14.06 -7.49
N ASP A 7 -0.92 -15.28 -7.74
CA ASP A 7 -1.00 -15.92 -9.07
C ASP A 7 -2.43 -15.96 -9.63
N GLN A 8 -3.41 -16.42 -8.84
CA GLN A 8 -4.81 -16.45 -9.27
C GLN A 8 -5.34 -15.06 -9.60
N PHE A 9 -5.02 -14.06 -8.78
CA PHE A 9 -5.42 -12.68 -9.03
C PHE A 9 -4.72 -12.11 -10.28
N GLN A 10 -3.43 -12.36 -10.45
CA GLN A 10 -2.65 -11.92 -11.59
C GLN A 10 -3.17 -12.54 -12.91
N GLN A 11 -3.53 -13.82 -12.88
CA GLN A 11 -4.17 -14.51 -14.01
C GLN A 11 -5.55 -13.92 -14.35
N GLN A 12 -6.38 -13.65 -13.34
CA GLN A 12 -7.67 -12.95 -13.54
C GLN A 12 -7.48 -11.58 -14.18
N VAL A 13 -6.46 -10.82 -13.77
CA VAL A 13 -6.14 -9.53 -14.39
C VAL A 13 -5.71 -9.72 -15.85
N SER A 14 -4.92 -10.74 -16.16
CA SER A 14 -4.47 -11.06 -17.53
C SER A 14 -5.64 -11.25 -18.49
N GLU A 15 -6.69 -11.97 -18.05
CA GLU A 15 -7.90 -12.22 -18.84
C GLU A 15 -8.70 -10.94 -19.15
N LEU A 16 -8.57 -9.91 -18.30
CA LEU A 16 -9.28 -8.64 -18.42
C LEU A 16 -8.51 -7.57 -19.23
N LEU A 17 -7.24 -7.81 -19.58
CA LEU A 17 -6.36 -6.83 -20.24
C LEU A 17 -6.63 -6.60 -21.74
N LEU A 18 -7.72 -7.13 -22.29
CA LEU A 18 -8.08 -7.00 -23.71
C LEU A 18 -8.02 -5.56 -24.25
N ARG A 19 -8.15 -4.54 -23.39
CA ARG A 19 -8.16 -3.11 -23.77
C ARG A 19 -6.86 -2.33 -23.46
N HIS A 20 -5.99 -2.80 -22.58
CA HIS A 20 -4.79 -2.08 -22.13
C HIS A 20 -3.51 -2.88 -22.37
N ARG A 21 -3.22 -3.19 -23.64
CA ARG A 21 -1.94 -3.81 -24.04
C ARG A 21 -0.77 -2.83 -24.06
N SER A 22 -1.06 -1.52 -24.06
CA SER A 22 -0.03 -0.49 -23.99
C SER A 22 0.53 -0.43 -22.57
N LEU A 23 1.82 -0.72 -22.44
CA LEU A 23 2.55 -0.54 -21.18
C LEU A 23 2.44 0.91 -20.69
N LEU A 24 2.47 1.90 -21.59
CA LEU A 24 2.33 3.31 -21.22
C LEU A 24 0.95 3.65 -20.65
N ASP A 25 -0.11 3.01 -21.16
CA ASP A 25 -1.46 3.20 -20.63
C ASP A 25 -1.56 2.60 -19.22
N VAL A 26 -1.00 1.41 -19.02
CA VAL A 26 -0.96 0.75 -17.70
C VAL A 26 -0.14 1.56 -16.70
N LEU A 27 1.04 2.08 -17.09
CA LEU A 27 1.84 2.96 -16.23
C LEU A 27 1.09 4.23 -15.83
N SER A 28 0.42 4.87 -16.80
CA SER A 28 -0.39 6.07 -16.54
C SER A 28 -1.55 5.77 -15.59
N LYS A 29 -2.22 4.62 -15.75
CA LYS A 29 -3.30 4.17 -14.87
C LYS A 29 -2.83 3.76 -13.48
N TYR A 30 -1.66 3.12 -13.38
CA TYR A 30 -1.03 2.80 -12.11
C TYR A 30 -0.73 4.09 -11.33
N GLY A 31 -0.09 5.08 -11.95
CA GLY A 31 0.14 6.40 -11.34
C GLY A 31 -1.16 7.10 -10.92
N GLN A 32 -2.19 7.11 -11.78
CA GLN A 32 -3.50 7.67 -11.47
C GLN A 32 -4.13 6.99 -10.23
N SER A 33 -4.10 5.66 -10.17
CA SER A 33 -4.67 4.91 -9.06
C SER A 33 -3.96 5.17 -7.73
N GLY A 34 -2.62 5.33 -7.73
CA GLY A 34 -1.87 5.71 -6.54
C GLY A 34 -2.27 7.10 -6.02
N ALA A 35 -2.47 8.07 -6.93
CA ALA A 35 -2.98 9.39 -6.55
C ALA A 35 -4.40 9.33 -5.98
N SER A 36 -5.26 8.43 -6.49
CA SER A 36 -6.59 8.21 -5.95
C SER A 36 -6.59 7.59 -4.55
N VAL A 37 -5.70 6.63 -4.27
CA VAL A 37 -5.48 6.10 -2.90
C VAL A 37 -5.11 7.22 -1.95
N ASN A 38 -4.10 8.04 -2.30
CA ASN A 38 -3.66 9.17 -1.49
C ASN A 38 -4.81 10.15 -1.21
N ARG A 39 -5.64 10.44 -2.22
CA ARG A 39 -6.80 11.31 -2.05
C ARG A 39 -7.85 10.71 -1.11
N ALA A 40 -8.11 9.41 -1.17
CA ALA A 40 -9.07 8.76 -0.28
C ALA A 40 -8.62 8.85 1.19
N VAL A 41 -7.32 8.65 1.45
CA VAL A 41 -6.72 8.83 2.78
C VAL A 41 -6.76 10.30 3.23
N ALA A 42 -6.42 11.25 2.35
CA ALA A 42 -6.51 12.67 2.69
C ALA A 42 -7.95 13.06 3.09
N LYS A 43 -8.95 12.58 2.35
CA LYS A 43 -10.38 12.81 2.63
C LYS A 43 -10.84 12.23 3.96
N SER A 44 -10.28 11.11 4.42
CA SER A 44 -10.65 10.56 5.72
C SER A 44 -10.23 11.46 6.88
N VAL A 45 -9.20 12.29 6.67
CA VAL A 45 -8.75 13.34 7.61
C VAL A 45 -9.51 14.65 7.38
N THR A 46 -9.50 15.19 6.16
CA THR A 46 -9.89 16.58 5.91
C THR A 46 -11.38 16.79 5.62
N GLU A 47 -12.07 15.74 5.14
CA GLU A 47 -13.51 15.82 4.80
C GLU A 47 -14.36 15.03 5.80
N CYS A 48 -13.99 13.78 6.08
CA CYS A 48 -14.74 12.93 7.02
C CYS A 48 -14.36 13.18 8.49
N GLY A 49 -13.08 13.41 8.79
CA GLY A 49 -12.58 13.57 10.16
C GLY A 49 -12.66 12.31 11.04
N CYS A 50 -12.78 11.11 10.45
CA CYS A 50 -12.80 9.86 11.24
C CYS A 50 -11.42 9.47 11.79
N ILE A 51 -10.36 10.00 11.18
CA ILE A 51 -9.00 9.93 11.69
C ILE A 51 -8.40 11.35 11.72
N GLU A 52 -7.45 11.56 12.61
CA GLU A 52 -6.74 12.81 12.79
C GLU A 52 -5.24 12.61 12.52
N LEU A 53 -4.61 13.64 11.96
CA LEU A 53 -3.17 13.64 11.67
C LEU A 53 -2.44 14.63 12.58
N ASN A 54 -1.60 14.09 13.46
CA ASN A 54 -0.73 14.83 14.37
C ASN A 54 0.61 15.15 13.69
N ALA A 55 0.63 16.20 12.86
CA ALA A 55 1.83 16.63 12.12
C ALA A 55 2.79 17.45 13.01
N LYS A 56 3.51 16.78 13.91
CA LYS A 56 4.53 17.39 14.77
C LYS A 56 5.84 16.60 14.71
N ARG A 57 6.97 17.25 15.02
CA ARG A 57 8.25 16.55 15.21
C ARG A 57 8.09 15.55 16.36
N GLN A 58 8.48 14.29 16.16
CA GLN A 58 8.56 13.31 17.23
C GLN A 58 9.76 13.64 18.14
N GLU A 59 9.52 13.60 19.45
CA GLU A 59 10.56 13.83 20.44
C GLU A 59 11.33 12.53 20.66
N PHE A 60 12.64 12.58 20.45
CA PHE A 60 13.57 11.52 20.78
C PHE A 60 14.28 11.96 22.06
N THR A 61 14.19 11.20 23.15
CA THR A 61 15.08 11.42 24.30
C THR A 61 16.42 10.74 23.99
N ASP A 62 17.52 11.41 24.34
CA ASP A 62 18.89 11.03 23.98
C ASP A 62 19.37 9.68 24.56
N GLU A 63 18.55 8.99 25.36
CA GLU A 63 18.89 7.74 26.07
C GLU A 63 18.13 6.50 25.58
N ILE A 64 17.30 6.61 24.54
CA ILE A 64 16.44 5.51 24.11
C ILE A 64 17.23 4.53 23.21
N ASN A 65 17.35 3.26 23.63
CA ASN A 65 17.86 2.20 22.75
C ASN A 65 16.83 1.85 21.65
N LEU A 66 17.26 1.25 20.54
CA LEU A 66 16.39 1.01 19.38
C LEU A 66 15.09 0.23 19.69
N GLU A 67 15.17 -0.71 20.64
CA GLU A 67 14.04 -1.49 21.16
C GLU A 67 13.01 -0.60 21.90
N GLN A 68 13.49 0.33 22.72
CA GLN A 68 12.65 1.30 23.42
C GLN A 68 12.08 2.33 22.44
N ALA A 69 12.81 2.71 21.39
CA ALA A 69 12.32 3.65 20.38
C ALA A 69 11.08 3.11 19.66
N LYS A 70 11.09 1.82 19.30
CA LYS A 70 9.92 1.15 18.71
C LYS A 70 8.65 1.22 19.58
N ASN A 71 8.81 1.24 20.90
CA ASN A 71 7.71 1.31 21.85
C ASN A 71 7.31 2.76 22.23
N THR A 72 8.18 3.74 21.96
CA THR A 72 7.98 5.15 22.35
C THR A 72 7.55 6.03 21.17
N LEU A 73 7.76 5.59 19.94
CA LEU A 73 7.35 6.30 18.74
C LEU A 73 5.81 6.32 18.63
N HIS A 74 5.23 7.51 18.86
CA HIS A 74 3.81 7.74 18.67
C HIS A 74 3.45 7.77 17.19
N TYR A 75 2.44 7.02 16.77
CA TYR A 75 1.87 7.18 15.44
C TYR A 75 1.38 8.62 15.24
N HIS A 76 1.61 9.19 14.05
CA HIS A 76 1.03 10.48 13.68
C HIS A 76 -0.48 10.41 13.42
N VAL A 77 -1.10 9.23 13.52
CA VAL A 77 -2.53 9.04 13.25
C VAL A 77 -3.25 8.66 14.53
N SER A 78 -4.36 9.35 14.81
CA SER A 78 -5.32 9.02 15.88
C SER A 78 -6.71 8.78 15.30
N GLY A 79 -7.56 8.04 16.05
CA GLY A 79 -8.90 7.64 15.60
C GLY A 79 -8.91 6.35 14.78
N GLU A 80 -10.08 6.00 14.25
CA GLU A 80 -10.28 4.80 13.44
C GLU A 80 -11.11 5.12 12.19
N LEU A 81 -10.72 4.53 11.06
CA LEU A 81 -11.49 4.66 9.82
C LEU A 81 -12.91 4.13 10.01
N CYS A 82 -13.90 4.99 9.75
CA CYS A 82 -15.29 4.56 9.63
C CYS A 82 -15.46 3.62 8.41
N GLU A 83 -16.57 2.88 8.38
CA GLU A 83 -16.88 1.92 7.33
C GLU A 83 -16.78 2.55 5.92
N HIS A 84 -17.39 3.73 5.75
CA HIS A 84 -17.38 4.44 4.48
C HIS A 84 -15.96 4.76 3.96
N CYS A 85 -15.12 5.36 4.81
CA CYS A 85 -13.74 5.70 4.42
C CYS A 85 -12.90 4.44 4.19
N ARG A 86 -13.09 3.42 5.02
CA ARG A 86 -12.41 2.13 4.88
C ARG A 86 -12.72 1.47 3.54
N ASP A 87 -13.98 1.46 3.12
CA ASP A 87 -14.39 0.86 1.85
C ASP A 87 -13.91 1.68 0.65
N ALA A 88 -13.95 3.01 0.74
CA ALA A 88 -13.39 3.88 -0.29
C ALA A 88 -11.89 3.62 -0.49
N ILE A 89 -11.11 3.56 0.60
CA ILE A 89 -9.67 3.29 0.55
C ILE A 89 -9.40 1.87 0.00
N LYS A 90 -10.14 0.85 0.44
CA LYS A 90 -10.01 -0.53 -0.08
C LYS A 90 -10.29 -0.59 -1.58
N SER A 91 -11.31 0.11 -2.06
CA SER A 91 -11.66 0.16 -3.49
C SER A 91 -10.50 0.74 -4.32
N GLU A 92 -9.92 1.85 -3.85
CA GLU A 92 -8.79 2.50 -4.53
C GLU A 92 -7.52 1.65 -4.49
N LEU A 93 -7.23 1.00 -3.36
CA LEU A 93 -6.13 0.04 -3.23
C LEU A 93 -6.31 -1.15 -4.17
N GLY A 94 -7.53 -1.70 -4.28
CA GLY A 94 -7.84 -2.79 -5.20
C GLY A 94 -7.59 -2.40 -6.66
N ARG A 95 -7.95 -1.18 -7.05
CA ARG A 95 -7.65 -0.65 -8.40
C ARG A 95 -6.16 -0.44 -8.61
N ASN A 96 -5.42 -0.01 -7.59
CA ASN A 96 -3.96 0.11 -7.67
C ASN A 96 -3.28 -1.26 -7.85
N LEU A 97 -3.71 -2.27 -7.07
CA LEU A 97 -3.26 -3.66 -7.23
C LEU A 97 -3.57 -4.21 -8.62
N PHE A 98 -4.77 -3.95 -9.16
CA PHE A 98 -5.13 -4.36 -10.51
C PHE A 98 -4.13 -3.84 -11.55
N TYR A 99 -3.78 -2.55 -11.52
CA TYR A 99 -2.85 -1.97 -12.49
C TYR A 99 -1.40 -2.40 -12.24
N MET A 100 -1.03 -2.71 -10.99
CA MET A 100 0.27 -3.30 -10.68
C MET A 100 0.39 -4.72 -11.27
N SER A 101 -0.61 -5.59 -11.04
CA SER A 101 -0.65 -6.93 -11.63
C SER A 101 -0.69 -6.89 -13.15
N ALA A 102 -1.39 -5.91 -13.73
CA ALA A 102 -1.42 -5.69 -15.16
C ALA A 102 -0.03 -5.35 -15.72
N MET A 103 0.71 -4.50 -15.01
CA MET A 103 2.08 -4.15 -15.37
C MET A 103 3.00 -5.37 -15.27
N CYS A 104 2.88 -6.17 -14.21
CA CYS A 104 3.60 -7.43 -14.05
C CYS A 104 3.35 -8.38 -15.23
N ASN A 105 2.08 -8.56 -15.64
CA ASN A 105 1.73 -9.38 -16.81
C ASN A 105 2.38 -8.89 -18.11
N LEU A 106 2.43 -7.58 -18.35
CA LEU A 106 3.04 -7.02 -19.56
C LEU A 106 4.56 -7.13 -19.57
N LEU A 107 5.19 -7.23 -18.39
CA LEU A 107 6.64 -7.32 -18.22
C LEU A 107 7.14 -8.75 -17.95
N ASP A 108 6.24 -9.75 -17.99
CA ASP A 108 6.53 -11.14 -17.67
C ASP A 108 7.15 -11.33 -16.27
N ILE A 109 6.60 -10.60 -15.28
CA ILE A 109 7.01 -10.67 -13.87
C ILE A 109 5.93 -11.39 -13.08
N GLN A 110 6.31 -12.40 -12.29
CA GLN A 110 5.40 -13.08 -11.37
C GLN A 110 5.24 -12.29 -10.07
N LEU A 111 4.01 -12.00 -9.67
CA LEU A 111 3.73 -11.18 -8.48
C LEU A 111 4.10 -11.92 -7.17
N ASP A 112 3.94 -13.25 -7.14
CA ASP A 112 4.38 -14.07 -6.02
C ASP A 112 5.90 -13.98 -5.79
N ASP A 113 6.70 -13.91 -6.86
CA ASP A 113 8.16 -13.75 -6.77
C ASP A 113 8.52 -12.38 -6.19
N VAL A 114 7.82 -11.31 -6.62
CA VAL A 114 8.04 -9.95 -6.08
C VAL A 114 7.80 -9.92 -4.58
N VAL A 115 6.68 -10.50 -4.12
CA VAL A 115 6.33 -10.53 -2.69
C VAL A 115 7.29 -11.42 -1.90
N THR A 116 7.67 -12.58 -2.44
CA THR A 116 8.62 -13.50 -1.79
C THR A 116 9.97 -12.82 -1.59
N GLN A 117 10.52 -12.19 -2.64
CA GLN A 117 11.80 -11.49 -2.55
C GLN A 117 11.78 -10.33 -1.55
N GLU A 118 10.68 -9.56 -1.47
CA GLU A 118 10.57 -8.46 -0.52
C GLU A 118 10.38 -8.96 0.93
N SER A 119 9.63 -10.05 1.11
CA SER A 119 9.48 -10.73 2.40
C SER A 119 10.82 -11.26 2.91
N ASP A 120 11.63 -11.88 2.04
CA ASP A 120 12.95 -12.39 2.40
C ASP A 120 13.85 -11.25 2.87
N LYS A 121 13.88 -10.11 2.17
CA LYS A 121 14.60 -8.91 2.64
C LYS A 121 14.09 -8.45 4.00
N CYS A 122 12.78 -8.33 4.18
CA CYS A 122 12.20 -7.92 5.47
C CYS A 122 12.63 -8.85 6.62
N SER A 123 12.65 -10.17 6.39
CA SER A 123 13.06 -11.16 7.38
C SER A 123 14.57 -11.13 7.68
N THR A 124 15.39 -10.80 6.69
CA THR A 124 16.85 -10.71 6.83
C THR A 124 17.26 -9.41 7.53
N LEU A 125 16.46 -8.34 7.41
CA LEU A 125 16.81 -7.01 7.88
C LEU A 125 16.60 -6.76 9.39
N GLY A 126 15.84 -7.60 10.11
CA GLY A 126 15.66 -7.45 11.57
C GLY A 126 15.38 -6.01 12.03
N LEU A 127 15.77 -5.64 13.26
CA LEU A 127 15.64 -4.29 13.81
C LEU A 127 16.51 -3.22 13.10
N PHE A 128 17.28 -3.55 12.05
CA PHE A 128 18.38 -2.71 11.59
C PHE A 128 18.03 -1.64 10.55
N ASN A 129 16.78 -1.18 10.46
CA ASN A 129 16.45 -0.10 9.53
C ASN A 129 15.45 0.91 10.11
N LEU A 130 15.98 1.88 10.85
CA LEU A 130 15.41 3.23 11.00
C LEU A 130 16.51 4.21 10.58
N THR A 131 16.70 4.34 9.27
CA THR A 131 17.41 5.49 8.68
C THR A 131 16.41 6.34 7.93
#